data_AF-Q0FYZ6-F1
#
_entry.id   AF-Q0FYZ6-F1
#
_cell.length_a   1.000
_cell.length_b   1.000
_cell.length_c   1.000
_cell.angle_alpha   90.00
_cell.angle_beta   90.00
_cell.angle_gamma   90.00
#
_symmetry.space_group_name_H-M   'P 1'
#
loop_
_entity.id
_entity.type
_entity.pdbx_description
1 polymer ?
#
loop_
_entity_poly.entity_id
_entity_poly.type
_entity_poly.pdbx_seq_one_letter_code
_entity_poly.pdbx_strand_id
1 'polypeptide(L)'
;MQPFVTLADLEARHPAELITLAADETTGLRDDERIEAAIGDASAQIRAILRARYSVDELSRLDADSRDTLRIDAIDIVLYRVAISFARSSDRIEKRHDEAVKRLQAIAAGKASLSFASEPGGEDAADPNRSANEVLMDAPSRVFDRRTTRDL
;
A
#
# COMPACT_ATOMS: atom_id res chain seq x y z
N MET A 1 6.61 3.59 12.42
CA MET A 1 6.43 3.04 11.06
C MET A 1 6.24 4.21 10.11
N GLN A 2 7.02 4.29 9.03
CA GLN A 2 7.08 5.50 8.19
C GLN A 2 5.78 5.72 7.39
N PRO A 3 5.41 6.99 7.10
CA PRO A 3 4.30 7.30 6.22
C PRO A 3 4.59 6.83 4.78
N PHE A 4 3.53 6.69 3.98
CA PHE A 4 3.66 6.28 2.56
C PHE A 4 3.98 7.44 1.63
N VAL A 5 3.81 8.67 2.10
CA VAL A 5 4.05 9.93 1.39
C VAL A 5 4.66 10.94 2.35
N THR A 6 5.49 11.83 1.84
CA THR A 6 6.07 12.95 2.58
C THR A 6 5.53 14.28 2.06
N LEU A 7 5.74 15.37 2.82
CA LEU A 7 5.43 16.72 2.34
C LEU A 7 6.17 17.05 1.03
N ALA A 8 7.43 16.66 0.92
CA ALA A 8 8.23 16.87 -0.29
C ALA A 8 7.63 16.17 -1.53
N ASP A 9 7.05 14.97 -1.36
CA ASP A 9 6.36 14.27 -2.46
C ASP A 9 5.11 15.03 -2.93
N LEU A 10 4.36 15.62 -1.99
CA LEU A 10 3.18 16.42 -2.29
C LEU A 10 3.56 17.72 -3.01
N GLU A 11 4.61 18.39 -2.54
CA GLU A 11 5.16 19.61 -3.16
C GLU A 11 5.68 19.35 -4.57
N ALA A 12 6.41 18.25 -4.76
CA ALA A 12 6.96 17.90 -6.07
C ALA A 12 5.85 17.62 -7.10
N ARG A 13 4.74 17.01 -6.67
CA ARG A 13 3.68 16.57 -7.59
C ARG A 13 2.55 17.58 -7.77
N HIS A 14 2.18 18.30 -6.71
CA HIS A 14 0.99 19.16 -6.66
C HIS A 14 1.26 20.53 -6.00
N PRO A 15 2.29 21.30 -6.41
CA PRO A 15 2.70 22.50 -5.69
C PRO A 15 1.60 23.57 -5.60
N ALA A 16 0.94 23.87 -6.72
CA ALA A 16 -0.10 24.90 -6.77
C ALA A 16 -1.40 24.49 -6.06
N GLU A 17 -1.79 23.22 -6.22
CA GLU A 17 -2.97 22.65 -5.55
C GLU A 17 -2.76 22.62 -4.04
N LEU A 18 -1.57 22.24 -3.56
CA LEU A 18 -1.25 22.20 -2.14
C LEU A 18 -1.28 23.59 -1.49
N ILE A 19 -0.72 24.62 -2.14
CA ILE A 19 -0.80 26.01 -1.67
C ILE A 19 -2.26 26.46 -1.55
N THR A 20 -3.07 26.17 -2.58
CA THR A 20 -4.47 26.59 -2.63
C THR A 20 -5.30 25.90 -1.54
N LEU A 21 -5.09 24.59 -1.33
CA LEU A 21 -5.88 23.80 -0.38
C LEU A 21 -5.49 24.08 1.07
N ALA A 22 -4.20 24.27 1.35
CA ALA A 22 -3.69 24.38 2.72
C ALA A 22 -3.36 25.81 3.18
N ALA A 23 -3.75 26.84 2.42
CA ALA A 23 -3.58 28.22 2.89
C ALA A 23 -4.46 28.51 4.11
N ASP A 24 -3.85 28.87 5.23
CA ASP A 24 -4.52 29.33 6.43
C ASP A 24 -5.30 30.63 6.16
N GLU A 25 -6.54 30.70 6.65
CA GLU A 25 -7.44 31.82 6.34
C GLU A 25 -7.05 33.11 7.04
N THR A 26 -6.29 33.03 8.13
CA THR A 26 -5.87 34.20 8.91
C THR A 26 -4.57 34.79 8.38
N THR A 27 -3.60 33.92 8.07
CA THR A 27 -2.23 34.30 7.68
C THR A 27 -2.01 34.28 6.17
N GLY A 28 -2.84 33.55 5.41
CA GLY A 28 -2.67 33.32 3.98
C GLY A 28 -1.49 32.40 3.64
N LEU A 29 -0.78 31.88 4.64
CA LEU A 29 0.37 31.00 4.48
C LEU A 29 -0.08 29.54 4.51
N ARG A 30 0.70 28.65 3.89
CA ARG A 30 0.44 27.22 3.93
C ARG A 30 0.64 26.67 5.35
N ASP A 31 -0.33 25.92 5.84
CA ASP A 31 -0.29 25.25 7.16
C ASP A 31 0.32 23.84 7.03
N ASP A 32 1.64 23.78 7.15
CA ASP A 32 2.41 22.53 7.02
C ASP A 32 2.12 21.54 8.16
N GLU A 33 1.81 22.03 9.36
CA GLU A 33 1.46 21.18 10.50
C GLU A 33 0.18 20.39 10.23
N ARG A 34 -0.83 21.02 9.63
CA ARG A 34 -2.07 20.34 9.27
C ARG A 34 -1.90 19.38 8.10
N ILE A 35 -0.99 19.68 7.16
CA ILE A 35 -0.63 18.75 6.09
C ILE A 35 0.04 17.50 6.68
N GLU A 36 0.99 17.66 7.59
CA GLU A 36 1.67 16.53 8.25
C GLU A 36 0.70 15.67 9.07
N ALA A 37 -0.26 16.29 9.76
CA ALA A 37 -1.35 15.56 10.41
C ALA A 37 -2.17 14.73 9.40
N ALA A 38 -2.52 15.33 8.25
CA ALA A 38 -3.24 14.63 7.18
C ALA A 38 -2.43 13.48 6.57
N ILE A 39 -1.10 13.61 6.44
CA ILE A 39 -0.18 12.54 6.02
C ILE A 39 -0.22 11.37 7.01
N GLY A 40 -0.17 11.67 8.31
CA GLY A 40 -0.27 10.68 9.38
C GLY A 40 -1.58 9.88 9.30
N ASP A 41 -2.70 10.59 9.18
CA ASP A 41 -4.04 10.01 9.09
C ASP A 41 -4.23 9.18 7.81
N ALA A 42 -3.82 9.70 6.66
CA ALA A 42 -3.89 8.98 5.38
C ALA A 42 -3.08 7.68 5.46
N SER A 43 -1.88 7.75 6.04
CA SER A 43 -1.05 6.56 6.22
C SER A 43 -1.70 5.54 7.16
N ALA A 44 -2.39 5.99 8.21
CA ALA A 44 -3.14 5.11 9.11
C ALA A 44 -4.33 4.45 8.40
N GLN A 45 -5.08 5.20 7.59
CA GLN A 45 -6.19 4.70 6.78
C GLN A 45 -5.74 3.63 5.79
N ILE A 46 -4.65 3.88 5.04
CA ILE A 46 -4.09 2.91 4.10
C ILE A 46 -3.71 1.62 4.83
N ARG A 47 -2.99 1.72 5.95
CA ARG A 47 -2.63 0.54 6.76
C ARG A 47 -3.85 -0.23 7.24
N ALA A 48 -4.90 0.48 7.68
CA ALA A 48 -6.12 -0.17 8.15
C ALA A 48 -6.81 -0.98 7.03
N ILE A 49 -6.85 -0.44 5.80
CA ILE A 49 -7.42 -1.15 4.65
C ILE A 49 -6.55 -2.37 4.29
N LEU A 50 -5.23 -2.19 4.19
CA LEU A 50 -4.31 -3.25 3.76
C LEU A 50 -4.17 -4.38 4.79
N ARG A 51 -4.43 -4.10 6.08
CA ARG A 51 -4.44 -5.11 7.15
C ARG A 51 -5.49 -6.21 6.96
N ALA A 52 -6.45 -6.04 6.06
CA ALA A 52 -7.37 -7.11 5.68
C ALA A 52 -6.66 -8.28 4.98
N ARG A 53 -5.46 -8.05 4.42
CA ARG A 53 -4.69 -9.06 3.68
C ARG A 53 -3.24 -9.20 4.12
N TYR A 54 -2.59 -8.09 4.50
CA TYR A 54 -1.16 -8.07 4.83
C TYR A 54 -0.93 -7.80 6.32
N SER A 55 0.00 -8.54 6.91
CA SER A 55 0.51 -8.32 8.26
C SER A 55 1.33 -7.03 8.35
N VAL A 56 1.59 -6.57 9.59
CA VAL A 56 2.45 -5.40 9.84
C VAL A 56 3.85 -5.63 9.32
N ASP A 57 4.38 -6.83 9.49
CA ASP A 57 5.74 -7.19 9.10
C ASP A 57 5.88 -7.23 7.57
N GLU A 58 4.88 -7.74 6.84
CA GLU A 58 4.84 -7.66 5.37
C GLU A 58 4.81 -6.21 4.89
N LEU A 59 3.93 -5.37 5.46
CA LEU A 59 3.87 -3.95 5.09
C LEU A 59 5.16 -3.18 5.41
N SER A 60 5.97 -3.66 6.35
CA SER A 60 7.28 -3.07 6.65
C SER A 60 8.35 -3.41 5.61
N ARG A 61 8.16 -4.48 4.83
CA ARG A 61 9.09 -5.01 3.83
C ARG A 61 8.68 -4.72 2.38
N LEU A 62 7.76 -3.78 2.17
CA LEU A 62 7.36 -3.37 0.82
C LEU A 62 8.58 -2.93 0.00
N ASP A 63 8.66 -3.40 -1.24
CA ASP A 63 9.68 -2.96 -2.19
C ASP A 63 9.40 -1.55 -2.74
N ALA A 64 10.34 -1.02 -3.54
CA ALA A 64 10.23 0.33 -4.09
C ALA A 64 8.98 0.51 -4.95
N ASP A 65 8.69 -0.45 -5.85
CA ASP A 65 7.56 -0.37 -6.79
C ASP A 65 6.20 -0.37 -6.07
N SER A 66 6.06 -1.20 -5.03
CA SER A 66 4.86 -1.23 -4.20
C SER A 66 4.71 0.03 -3.36
N ARG A 67 5.82 0.55 -2.82
CA ARG A 67 5.81 1.82 -2.10
C ARG A 67 5.44 2.98 -3.02
N ASP A 68 5.90 2.97 -4.27
CA ASP A 68 5.58 3.99 -5.27
C ASP A 68 4.11 3.97 -5.65
N THR A 69 3.54 2.77 -5.83
CA THR A 69 2.11 2.60 -6.06
C THR A 69 1.28 3.14 -4.90
N LEU A 70 1.61 2.77 -3.66
CA LEU A 70 0.92 3.26 -2.47
C LEU A 70 1.09 4.76 -2.25
N ARG A 71 2.22 5.35 -2.68
CA ARG A 71 2.45 6.79 -2.60
C ARG A 71 1.42 7.57 -3.43
N ILE A 72 1.08 7.10 -4.63
CA ILE A 72 0.09 7.75 -5.49
C ILE A 72 -1.28 7.79 -4.80
N ASP A 73 -1.71 6.66 -4.23
CA ASP A 73 -2.96 6.57 -3.48
C ASP A 73 -2.93 7.43 -2.21
N ALA A 74 -1.79 7.46 -1.51
CA ALA A 74 -1.59 8.30 -0.33
C ALA A 74 -1.70 9.79 -0.66
N ILE A 75 -1.13 10.25 -1.78
CA ILE A 75 -1.25 11.63 -2.23
C ILE A 75 -2.72 12.03 -2.39
N ASP A 76 -3.52 11.22 -3.09
CA ASP A 76 -4.93 11.51 -3.33
C ASP A 76 -5.72 11.59 -2.00
N ILE A 77 -5.45 10.68 -1.05
CA ILE A 77 -6.10 10.68 0.26
C ILE A 77 -5.68 11.89 1.09
N VAL A 78 -4.40 12.26 1.08
CA VAL A 78 -3.91 13.45 1.81
C VAL A 78 -4.54 14.71 1.27
N LEU A 79 -4.55 14.91 -0.06
CA LEU A 79 -5.14 16.09 -0.67
C LEU A 79 -6.63 16.25 -0.31
N TYR A 80 -7.38 15.15 -0.27
CA TYR A 80 -8.77 15.17 0.17
C TYR A 80 -8.93 15.54 1.65
N ARG A 81 -8.11 14.98 2.53
CA ARG A 81 -8.14 15.30 3.97
C ARG A 81 -7.79 16.77 4.24
N VAL A 82 -6.77 17.28 3.55
CA VAL A 82 -6.43 18.71 3.60
C VAL A 82 -7.60 19.53 3.09
N ALA A 83 -8.17 19.19 1.94
CA ALA A 83 -9.29 19.93 1.38
C ALA A 83 -10.50 20.01 2.32
N ILE A 84 -10.87 18.92 3.01
CA ILE A 84 -11.95 18.94 4.02
C ILE A 84 -11.56 19.84 5.21
N SER A 85 -10.32 19.77 5.67
CA SER A 85 -9.84 20.54 6.83
C SER A 85 -9.89 22.06 6.62
N PHE A 86 -9.96 22.51 5.37
CA PHE A 86 -10.10 23.91 4.98
C PHE A 86 -11.43 24.22 4.27
N ALA A 87 -12.38 23.28 4.25
CA ALA A 87 -13.66 23.42 3.52
C ALA A 87 -13.50 23.77 2.02
N ARG A 88 -12.43 23.26 1.39
CA ARG A 88 -12.05 23.48 -0.02
C ARG A 88 -12.16 22.22 -0.88
N SER A 89 -12.96 21.24 -0.46
CA SER A 89 -13.20 20.04 -1.26
C SER A 89 -13.94 20.37 -2.56
N SER A 90 -13.67 19.59 -3.59
CA SER A 90 -14.40 19.65 -4.87
C SER A 90 -14.68 18.23 -5.36
N ASP A 91 -15.66 18.06 -6.24
CA ASP A 91 -16.02 16.77 -6.84
C ASP A 91 -14.82 16.06 -7.45
N ARG A 92 -13.87 16.82 -8.03
CA ARG A 92 -12.63 16.28 -8.59
C ARG A 92 -11.73 15.66 -7.51
N ILE A 93 -11.61 16.30 -6.35
CA ILE A 93 -10.77 15.81 -5.24
C ILE A 93 -11.45 14.61 -4.58
N GLU A 94 -12.77 14.68 -4.37
CA GLU A 94 -13.55 13.56 -3.82
C GLU A 94 -13.47 12.33 -4.73
N LYS A 95 -13.63 12.50 -6.04
CA LYS A 95 -13.50 11.40 -7.00
C LYS A 95 -12.11 10.75 -6.99
N ARG A 96 -11.04 11.55 -6.90
CA ARG A 96 -9.66 11.04 -6.76
C ARG A 96 -9.49 10.22 -5.49
N HIS A 97 -9.99 10.71 -4.36
CA HIS A 97 -9.99 9.97 -3.10
C HIS A 97 -10.74 8.64 -3.22
N ASP A 98 -11.94 8.64 -3.80
CA ASP A 98 -12.75 7.43 -3.96
C ASP A 98 -12.08 6.40 -4.85
N GLU A 99 -11.43 6.85 -5.94
CA GLU A 99 -10.65 5.97 -6.80
C GLU A 99 -9.44 5.37 -6.07
N ALA A 100 -8.73 6.17 -5.25
CA ALA A 100 -7.64 5.68 -4.41
C ALA A 100 -8.12 4.63 -3.40
N VAL A 101 -9.21 4.90 -2.68
CA VAL A 101 -9.81 3.94 -1.74
C VAL A 101 -10.24 2.66 -2.45
N LYS A 102 -10.84 2.75 -3.65
CA LYS A 102 -11.21 1.58 -4.46
C LYS A 102 -10.00 0.74 -4.88
N ARG A 103 -8.89 1.38 -5.28
CA ARG A 103 -7.65 0.65 -5.62
C ARG A 103 -7.07 -0.07 -4.40
N LEU A 104 -7.02 0.59 -3.26
CA LEU A 104 -6.57 -0.01 -1.99
C LEU A 104 -7.46 -1.19 -1.57
N GLN A 105 -8.78 -1.06 -1.72
CA GLN A 105 -9.72 -2.15 -1.48
C GLN A 105 -9.53 -3.31 -2.46
N ALA A 106 -9.22 -3.04 -3.74
CA ALA A 106 -8.93 -4.07 -4.72
C ALA A 106 -7.65 -4.86 -4.36
N ILE A 107 -6.61 -4.17 -3.89
CA ILE A 107 -5.37 -4.79 -3.37
C ILE A 107 -5.68 -5.68 -2.15
N ALA A 108 -6.42 -5.14 -1.19
CA ALA A 108 -6.84 -5.88 0.00
C ALA A 108 -7.73 -7.09 -0.35
N ALA A 109 -8.53 -7.01 -1.41
CA ALA A 109 -9.42 -8.07 -1.86
C ALA A 109 -8.78 -9.13 -2.78
N GLY A 110 -7.47 -9.09 -3.04
CA GLY A 110 -6.84 -10.10 -3.90
C GLY A 110 -6.72 -9.73 -5.38
N LYS A 111 -7.35 -8.64 -5.82
CA LYS A 111 -7.48 -8.30 -7.26
C LYS A 111 -6.24 -7.61 -7.84
N ALA A 112 -5.40 -7.08 -6.97
CA ALA A 112 -4.06 -6.59 -7.25
C ALA A 112 -3.15 -7.06 -6.11
N SER A 113 -1.84 -7.09 -6.34
CA SER A 113 -0.87 -7.57 -5.35
C SER A 113 0.22 -6.52 -5.13
N LEU A 114 0.73 -6.47 -3.91
CA LEU A 114 1.96 -5.77 -3.57
C LEU A 114 3.10 -6.79 -3.60
N SER A 115 4.29 -6.31 -3.93
CA SER A 115 5.55 -7.02 -3.87
C SER A 115 6.39 -6.54 -2.68
N PHE A 116 7.30 -7.41 -2.25
CA PHE A 116 8.07 -7.23 -1.02
C PHE A 116 9.54 -7.47 -1.33
N ALA A 117 10.42 -6.74 -0.64
CA ALA A 117 11.85 -6.98 -0.73
C ALA A 117 12.16 -8.40 -0.21
N SER A 118 12.83 -9.21 -1.03
CA SER A 118 13.40 -10.49 -0.61
C SER A 118 14.56 -10.23 0.36
N GLU A 119 14.68 -11.04 1.42
CA GLU A 119 15.87 -11.00 2.26
C GLU A 119 17.11 -11.38 1.43
N PRO A 120 18.27 -10.73 1.64
CA PRO A 120 19.52 -11.12 1.00
C PRO A 120 20.01 -12.42 1.66
N GLY A 121 19.45 -13.56 1.25
CA GLY A 121 19.78 -14.86 1.85
C GLY A 121 19.02 -16.08 1.33
N GLY A 122 18.10 -15.92 0.38
CA GLY A 122 17.43 -17.05 -0.28
C GLY A 122 17.51 -16.92 -1.79
N GLU A 123 18.39 -17.71 -2.42
CA GLU A 123 18.24 -18.05 -3.83
C GLU A 123 16.98 -18.91 -3.97
N ASP A 124 15.82 -18.27 -4.12
CA ASP A 124 14.71 -18.87 -4.85
C ASP A 124 14.53 -18.05 -6.11
N ALA A 125 14.97 -18.65 -7.22
CA ALA A 125 14.75 -18.14 -8.56
C ALA A 125 13.25 -17.83 -8.72
N ALA A 126 12.93 -16.57 -9.01
CA ALA A 126 11.60 -16.18 -9.43
C ALA A 126 11.26 -16.91 -10.74
N ASP A 127 10.52 -18.01 -10.63
CA ASP A 127 9.80 -18.60 -11.76
C ASP A 127 8.60 -17.69 -12.07
N PRO A 128 8.54 -17.04 -13.25
CA PRO A 128 7.48 -16.11 -13.61
C PRO A 128 6.12 -16.80 -13.85
N ASN A 129 5.98 -18.10 -13.59
CA ASN A 129 4.76 -18.86 -13.89
C ASN A 129 3.95 -19.31 -12.66
N ARG A 130 4.28 -18.90 -11.42
CA ARG A 130 3.45 -19.22 -10.25
C ARG A 130 2.25 -18.27 -10.14
N SER A 131 1.12 -18.69 -10.73
CA SER A 131 -0.19 -18.11 -10.42
C SER A 131 -0.55 -18.37 -8.95
N ALA A 132 -1.16 -17.37 -8.29
CA ALA A 132 -1.37 -17.27 -6.83
C ALA A 132 -2.40 -18.27 -6.23
N ASN A 133 -2.44 -19.51 -6.69
CA ASN A 133 -3.39 -20.52 -6.22
C ASN A 133 -2.81 -21.94 -6.22
N GLU A 134 -1.57 -22.10 -5.74
CA GLU A 134 -0.96 -23.42 -5.59
C GLU A 134 -1.44 -24.08 -4.28
N VAL A 135 -2.33 -25.06 -4.40
CA VAL A 135 -2.74 -25.94 -3.30
C VAL A 135 -1.58 -26.88 -3.01
N LEU A 136 -0.91 -26.67 -1.86
CA LEU A 136 0.15 -27.53 -1.37
C LEU A 136 -0.45 -28.88 -0.91
N MET A 137 -0.48 -29.87 -1.81
CA MET A 137 -0.77 -31.26 -1.46
C MET A 137 0.50 -31.88 -0.87
N ASP A 138 0.60 -31.88 0.45
CA ASP A 138 1.63 -32.65 1.17
C ASP A 138 1.22 -34.13 1.16
N ALA A 139 1.80 -34.91 0.25
CA ALA A 139 1.66 -36.35 0.23
C ALA A 139 2.88 -36.99 0.91
N PRO A 140 2.71 -37.76 2.01
CA PRO A 140 3.83 -38.42 2.64
C PRO A 140 4.45 -39.45 1.69
N SER A 141 5.76 -39.37 1.52
CA SER A 141 6.53 -40.24 0.63
C SER A 141 6.43 -41.70 1.10
N ARG A 142 5.75 -42.55 0.31
CA ARG A 142 5.83 -44.00 0.51
C ARG A 142 7.17 -44.50 -0.03
N VAL A 143 8.11 -44.71 0.88
CA VAL A 143 9.39 -45.38 0.59
C VAL A 143 9.12 -46.86 0.36
N PHE A 144 9.02 -47.28 -0.91
CA PHE A 144 9.02 -48.69 -1.28
C PHE A 144 10.47 -49.19 -1.31
N ASP A 145 10.95 -49.71 -0.17
CA ASP A 145 12.19 -50.48 -0.15
C ASP A 145 11.92 -51.95 -0.58
N ARG A 146 12.87 -52.54 -1.29
CA ARG A 146 12.86 -53.89 -1.88
C ARG A 146 12.79 -55.01 -0.83
N ARG A 147 12.76 -54.65 0.45
CA ARG A 147 12.65 -55.55 1.60
C ARG A 147 11.22 -56.00 1.90
N THR A 148 10.21 -55.42 1.25
CA THR A 148 8.78 -55.69 1.52
C THR A 148 8.10 -56.59 0.48
N THR A 149 8.82 -57.08 -0.53
CA THR A 149 8.29 -57.98 -1.60
C THR A 149 8.70 -59.44 -1.42
N ARG A 150 8.74 -59.92 -0.18
CA ARG A 150 8.86 -61.35 0.12
C ARG A 150 7.92 -61.71 1.26
N ASP A 151 6.63 -61.73 0.94
CA ASP A 151 5.59 -62.56 1.55
C ASP A 151 4.24 -62.12 0.96
N LEU A 152 3.95 -62.63 -0.24
CA LEU A 152 2.60 -62.86 -0.80
C LEU A 152 2.71 -64.00 -1.80
#